data_AF-A0A6A0A665-F1
#
_entry.id   AF-A0A6A0A665-F1
#
_cell.length_a   1.000
_cell.length_b   1.000
_cell.length_c   1.000
_cell.angle_alpha   90.00
_cell.angle_beta   90.00
_cell.angle_gamma   90.00
#
_symmetry.space_group_name_H-M   'P 1'
#
loop_
_entity.id
_entity.type
_entity.pdbx_description
1 polymer ?
#
loop_
_entity_poly.entity_id
_entity_poly.type
_entity_poly.pdbx_seq_one_letter_code
_entity_poly.pdbx_strand_id
1 'polypeptide(L)'
;MSSLLQLPMVQTGAWQDYVHAVVWRVGRQFGFQAFNMNPGSRGQRSRVWVPATLFLASDHLVSLLVKNIYIRDKVSATEEERFARAVWALHGSVFSNYEDMWCRRLELSPRPNKLERLADAAFTEHNLLHGLLCELALYFLMYTEGTNLRHMPEATWFLYYCAAHSAHMQALWEAGPPLVVAHARTRRVAMRNALQHEISSLQSQFQHDPNDPSVTPRDCFAALAFMEGKVPVPTADKVAAVCSSDPELPGGVKAASQHNLDFSSGDMACYEDLIAMGDGSFWCERVITPIFYVLCFE
;
A
#
# COMPACT_ATOMS: atom_id res chain seq x y z
N MET A 1 -39.58 -12.86 21.01
CA MET A 1 -39.23 -11.67 20.22
C MET A 1 -37.76 -11.35 20.48
N SER A 2 -36.87 -11.84 19.61
CA SER A 2 -35.43 -11.59 19.73
C SER A 2 -35.15 -10.25 19.05
N SER A 3 -34.80 -9.22 19.82
CA SER A 3 -34.31 -7.97 19.25
C SER A 3 -32.94 -8.27 18.62
N LEU A 4 -32.92 -8.38 17.29
CA LEU A 4 -31.67 -8.29 16.52
C LEU A 4 -30.96 -7.02 16.98
N LEU A 5 -29.82 -7.19 17.64
CA LEU A 5 -28.87 -6.13 17.92
C LEU A 5 -28.52 -5.46 16.59
N GLN A 6 -29.20 -4.38 16.26
CA GLN A 6 -28.75 -3.45 15.22
C GLN A 6 -27.47 -2.82 15.77
N LEU A 7 -26.33 -3.45 15.43
CA LEU A 7 -25.05 -2.79 15.57
C LEU A 7 -25.15 -1.48 14.78
N PRO A 8 -24.78 -0.33 15.36
CA PRO A 8 -24.72 0.91 14.61
C PRO A 8 -23.86 0.66 13.37
N MET A 9 -24.38 1.04 12.21
CA MET A 9 -23.71 0.83 10.93
C MET A 9 -22.53 1.81 10.86
N VAL A 10 -21.42 1.47 11.52
CA VAL A 10 -20.22 2.30 11.53
C VAL A 10 -19.67 2.31 10.12
N GLN A 11 -19.68 3.48 9.48
CA GLN A 11 -19.07 3.65 8.18
C GLN A 11 -17.56 3.51 8.34
N THR A 12 -16.99 2.48 7.71
CA THR A 12 -15.55 2.19 7.79
C THR A 12 -14.83 2.43 6.47
N GLY A 13 -15.55 2.61 5.36
CA GLY A 13 -14.98 2.69 4.01
C GLY A 13 -13.91 3.77 3.89
N ALA A 14 -14.20 5.00 4.33
CA ALA A 14 -13.24 6.11 4.27
C ALA A 14 -11.93 5.82 5.00
N TRP A 15 -12.01 5.20 6.19
CA TRP A 15 -10.82 4.83 6.97
C TRP A 15 -10.06 3.66 6.35
N GLN A 16 -10.75 2.71 5.71
CA GLN A 16 -10.10 1.63 4.95
C GLN A 16 -9.32 2.19 3.77
N ASP A 17 -9.93 3.10 3.01
CA ASP A 17 -9.27 3.76 1.87
C ASP A 17 -8.09 4.63 2.32
N TYR A 18 -8.22 5.33 3.46
CA TYR A 18 -7.13 6.12 4.03
C TYR A 18 -5.93 5.26 4.46
N VAL A 19 -6.18 4.18 5.21
CA VAL A 19 -5.13 3.23 5.62
C VAL A 19 -4.45 2.64 4.39
N HIS A 20 -5.23 2.23 3.38
CA HIS A 20 -4.68 1.71 2.14
C HIS A 20 -3.83 2.75 1.39
N ALA A 21 -4.25 4.02 1.34
CA ALA A 21 -3.50 5.09 0.70
C ALA A 21 -2.15 5.33 1.39
N VAL A 22 -2.11 5.33 2.73
CA VAL A 22 -0.86 5.50 3.49
C VAL A 22 0.08 4.31 3.28
N VAL A 23 -0.43 3.08 3.44
CA VAL A 23 0.37 1.86 3.22
C VAL A 23 0.92 1.81 1.80
N TRP A 24 0.09 2.16 0.82
CA TRP A 24 0.52 2.21 -0.56
C TRP A 24 1.66 3.20 -0.76
N ARG A 25 1.50 4.45 -0.29
CA ARG A 25 2.52 5.48 -0.48
C ARG A 25 3.84 5.13 0.20
N VAL A 26 3.80 4.58 1.41
CA VAL A 26 5.00 4.08 2.10
C VAL A 26 5.62 2.92 1.33
N GLY A 27 4.80 1.96 0.90
CA GLY A 27 5.23 0.81 0.10
C GLY A 27 5.95 1.23 -1.18
N ARG A 28 5.42 2.22 -1.89
CA ARG A 28 6.04 2.79 -3.09
C ARG A 28 7.37 3.45 -2.82
N GLN A 29 7.43 4.27 -1.78
CA GLN A 29 8.64 5.01 -1.43
C GLN A 29 9.82 4.08 -1.09
N PHE A 30 9.54 2.93 -0.48
CA PHE A 30 10.54 1.94 -0.08
C PHE A 30 10.68 0.75 -1.04
N GLY A 31 9.95 0.74 -2.16
CA GLY A 31 10.07 -0.28 -3.19
C GLY A 31 9.47 -1.65 -2.83
N PHE A 32 8.53 -1.72 -1.89
CA PHE A 32 7.84 -2.97 -1.55
C PHE A 32 6.96 -3.47 -2.70
N GLN A 33 6.78 -4.78 -2.77
CA GLN A 33 6.08 -5.39 -3.90
C GLN A 33 4.56 -5.17 -3.85
N ALA A 34 3.99 -4.61 -4.92
CA ALA A 34 2.55 -4.39 -5.02
C ALA A 34 1.78 -5.55 -5.65
N PHE A 35 2.33 -6.18 -6.69
CA PHE A 35 1.65 -7.24 -7.43
C PHE A 35 2.56 -8.44 -7.66
N ASN A 36 1.95 -9.63 -7.64
CA ASN A 36 2.55 -10.90 -7.99
C ASN A 36 1.90 -11.46 -9.26
N MET A 37 2.68 -12.14 -10.10
CA MET A 37 2.10 -12.90 -11.19
C MET A 37 1.41 -14.13 -10.60
N ASN A 38 0.16 -14.36 -10.98
CA ASN A 38 -0.55 -15.57 -10.60
C ASN A 38 0.20 -16.79 -11.19
N PRO A 39 0.68 -17.74 -10.36
CA PRO A 39 1.42 -18.91 -10.83
C PRO A 39 0.66 -19.72 -11.89
N GLY A 40 -0.67 -19.80 -11.79
CA GLY A 40 -1.52 -20.50 -12.76
C GLY A 40 -1.61 -19.81 -14.13
N SER A 41 -1.25 -18.53 -14.21
CA SER A 41 -1.26 -17.75 -15.45
C SER A 41 0.12 -17.60 -16.10
N ARG A 42 1.20 -18.11 -15.48
CA ARG A 42 2.59 -17.90 -15.92
C ARG A 42 2.87 -18.40 -17.34
N GLY A 43 2.25 -19.50 -17.73
CA GLY A 43 2.37 -20.08 -19.08
C GLY A 43 1.31 -19.60 -20.08
N GLN A 44 0.41 -18.71 -19.67
CA GLN A 44 -0.69 -18.23 -20.50
C GLN A 44 -0.31 -16.93 -21.21
N ARG A 45 -0.90 -16.69 -22.39
CA ARG A 45 -0.76 -15.39 -23.09
C ARG A 45 -1.37 -14.24 -22.29
N SER A 46 -2.42 -14.53 -21.52
CA SER A 46 -3.06 -13.58 -20.62
C SER A 46 -2.57 -13.80 -19.20
N ARG A 47 -1.42 -13.20 -18.86
CA ARG A 47 -0.91 -13.20 -17.48
C ARG A 47 -1.86 -12.43 -16.58
N VAL A 48 -2.12 -12.95 -15.40
CA VAL A 48 -3.00 -12.33 -14.40
C VAL A 48 -2.14 -11.92 -13.21
N TRP A 49 -2.31 -10.68 -12.78
CA TRP A 49 -1.64 -10.11 -11.63
C TRP A 49 -2.56 -10.10 -10.42
N VAL A 50 -2.02 -10.54 -9.29
CA VAL A 50 -2.72 -10.62 -8.02
C VAL A 50 -2.06 -9.70 -6.99
N PRO A 51 -2.84 -9.19 -6.01
CA PRO A 51 -2.33 -8.47 -4.85
C PRO A 51 -1.11 -9.14 -4.19
N ALA A 52 -0.10 -8.34 -3.81
CA ALA A 52 1.11 -8.78 -3.08
C ALA A 52 1.30 -8.04 -1.74
N THR A 53 2.54 -7.74 -1.34
CA THR A 53 2.93 -7.20 -0.02
C THR A 53 2.12 -5.96 0.36
N LEU A 54 2.02 -4.94 -0.51
CA LEU A 54 1.30 -3.69 -0.18
C LEU A 54 -0.16 -3.95 0.19
N PHE A 55 -0.83 -4.84 -0.54
CA PHE A 55 -2.23 -5.17 -0.29
C PHE A 55 -2.38 -5.99 0.99
N LEU A 56 -1.51 -6.98 1.19
CA LEU A 56 -1.56 -7.82 2.38
C LEU A 56 -1.28 -7.02 3.66
N ALA A 57 -0.28 -6.14 3.64
CA ALA A 57 0.01 -5.23 4.75
C ALA A 57 -1.15 -4.26 5.01
N SER A 58 -1.75 -3.71 3.95
CA SER A 58 -2.94 -2.85 4.03
C SER A 58 -4.13 -3.59 4.66
N ASP A 59 -4.46 -4.78 4.17
CA ASP A 59 -5.60 -5.58 4.64
C ASP A 59 -5.40 -6.00 6.10
N HIS A 60 -4.17 -6.33 6.48
CA HIS A 60 -3.80 -6.64 7.85
C HIS A 60 -3.99 -5.43 8.76
N LEU A 61 -3.47 -4.26 8.38
CA LEU A 61 -3.61 -3.04 9.15
C LEU A 61 -5.08 -2.61 9.26
N VAL A 62 -5.85 -2.70 8.19
CA VAL A 62 -7.31 -2.47 8.19
C VAL A 62 -8.04 -3.42 9.15
N SER A 63 -7.66 -4.69 9.17
CA SER A 63 -8.28 -5.69 10.05
C SER A 63 -8.06 -5.36 11.53
N LEU A 64 -6.82 -5.00 11.90
CA LEU A 64 -6.48 -4.67 13.28
C LEU A 64 -7.01 -3.29 13.71
N LEU A 65 -6.82 -2.29 12.87
CA LEU A 65 -7.13 -0.91 13.20
C LEU A 65 -8.61 -0.62 13.02
N VAL A 66 -9.13 -0.76 11.80
CA VAL A 66 -10.48 -0.31 11.43
C VAL A 66 -11.53 -1.33 11.84
N LYS A 67 -11.34 -2.62 11.48
CA LYS A 67 -12.32 -3.68 11.73
C LYS A 67 -12.31 -4.21 13.18
N ASN A 68 -11.35 -3.77 14.00
CA ASN A 68 -11.21 -4.24 15.38
C ASN A 68 -11.12 -3.09 16.38
N ILE A 69 -9.99 -2.38 16.50
CA ILE A 69 -9.79 -1.38 17.55
C ILE A 69 -10.79 -0.21 17.43
N TYR A 70 -10.93 0.37 16.23
CA TYR A 70 -11.83 1.48 15.94
C TYR A 70 -13.31 1.15 16.21
N ILE A 71 -13.80 0.02 15.69
CA ILE A 71 -15.20 -0.41 15.90
C ILE A 71 -15.48 -0.68 17.38
N ARG A 72 -14.50 -1.20 18.13
CA ARG A 72 -14.65 -1.49 19.56
C ARG A 72 -14.59 -0.25 20.44
N ASP A 73 -14.12 0.89 19.94
CA ASP A 73 -14.14 2.15 20.67
C ASP A 73 -15.58 2.68 20.78
N LYS A 74 -16.13 2.60 22.00
CA LYS A 74 -17.48 3.05 22.36
C LYS A 74 -17.50 4.43 23.03
N VAL A 75 -16.35 5.09 23.16
CA VAL A 75 -16.27 6.41 23.78
C VAL A 75 -16.95 7.43 22.88
N SER A 76 -17.82 8.25 23.47
CA SER A 76 -18.51 9.34 22.75
C SER A 76 -17.47 10.37 22.30
N ALA A 77 -17.22 10.40 21.00
CA ALA A 77 -16.24 11.26 20.34
C ALA A 77 -16.57 11.31 18.84
N THR A 78 -15.94 12.23 18.11
CA THR A 78 -16.02 12.29 16.66
C THR A 78 -15.39 11.03 16.03
N GLU A 79 -15.74 10.71 14.77
CA GLU A 79 -15.14 9.56 14.06
C GLU A 79 -13.62 9.70 13.93
N GLU A 80 -13.14 10.93 13.68
CA GLU A 80 -11.72 11.26 13.60
C GLU A 80 -10.99 11.00 14.93
N GLU A 81 -11.55 11.44 16.06
CA GLU A 81 -10.96 11.19 17.38
C GLU A 81 -10.95 9.69 17.73
N ARG A 82 -12.00 8.96 17.39
CA ARG A 82 -12.07 7.50 17.57
C ARG A 82 -11.00 6.80 16.74
N PHE A 83 -10.83 7.21 15.48
CA PHE A 83 -9.80 6.65 14.61
C PHE A 83 -8.40 7.01 15.10
N ALA A 84 -8.17 8.26 15.52
CA ALA A 84 -6.90 8.69 16.09
C ALA A 84 -6.54 7.88 17.34
N ARG A 85 -7.46 7.69 18.29
CA ARG A 85 -7.23 6.83 19.45
C ARG A 85 -6.92 5.39 19.06
N ALA A 86 -7.59 4.86 18.04
CA ALA A 86 -7.31 3.51 17.55
C ALA A 86 -5.89 3.38 16.98
N VAL A 87 -5.42 4.39 16.23
CA VAL A 87 -4.05 4.44 15.71
C VAL A 87 -3.05 4.50 16.85
N TRP A 88 -3.24 5.41 17.80
CA TRP A 88 -2.39 5.53 18.99
C TRP A 88 -2.31 4.24 19.80
N ALA A 89 -3.45 3.59 20.04
CA ALA A 89 -3.49 2.33 20.78
C ALA A 89 -2.76 1.20 20.04
N LEU A 90 -2.95 1.08 18.73
CA LEU A 90 -2.24 0.08 17.93
C LEU A 90 -0.74 0.37 17.87
N HIS A 91 -0.38 1.63 17.62
CA HIS A 91 1.00 2.08 17.56
C HIS A 91 1.72 1.79 18.88
N GLY A 92 1.20 2.27 20.02
CA GLY A 92 1.82 2.02 21.33
C GLY A 92 1.94 0.52 21.66
N SER A 93 0.95 -0.29 21.26
CA SER A 93 1.01 -1.75 21.42
C SER A 93 2.17 -2.38 20.64
N VAL A 94 2.38 -1.96 19.38
CA VAL A 94 3.43 -2.50 18.51
C VAL A 94 4.81 -1.94 18.85
N PHE A 95 4.90 -0.63 19.11
CA PHE A 95 6.17 0.10 19.23
C PHE A 95 6.69 0.25 20.65
N SER A 96 5.92 -0.08 21.69
CA SER A 96 6.40 -0.01 23.08
C SER A 96 7.74 -0.71 23.29
N ASN A 97 7.94 -1.92 22.74
CA ASN A 97 9.22 -2.62 22.85
C ASN A 97 10.35 -1.88 22.09
N TYR A 98 10.06 -1.39 20.89
CA TYR A 98 11.02 -0.63 20.10
C TYR A 98 11.46 0.66 20.81
N GLU A 99 10.52 1.45 21.33
CA GLU A 99 10.79 2.74 21.98
C GLU A 99 11.39 2.57 23.38
N ASP A 100 10.75 1.78 24.25
CA ASP A 100 11.11 1.72 25.67
C ASP A 100 12.25 0.76 25.98
N MET A 101 12.49 -0.23 25.12
CA MET A 101 13.50 -1.27 25.34
C MET A 101 14.64 -1.18 24.35
N TRP A 102 14.36 -1.33 23.05
CA TRP A 102 15.42 -1.42 22.04
C TRP A 102 16.18 -0.09 21.87
N CYS A 103 15.48 1.01 21.58
CA CYS A 103 16.09 2.33 21.43
C CYS A 103 16.77 2.79 22.72
N ARG A 104 16.08 2.64 23.86
CA ARG A 104 16.62 3.04 25.18
C ARG A 104 17.91 2.30 25.53
N ARG A 105 18.01 0.99 25.26
CA ARG A 105 19.22 0.19 25.53
C ARG A 105 20.40 0.57 24.64
N LEU A 106 20.13 1.03 23.42
CA LEU A 106 21.13 1.44 22.44
C LEU A 106 21.42 2.94 22.50
N GLU A 107 20.79 3.67 23.42
CA GLU A 107 20.90 5.12 23.56
C GLU A 107 20.54 5.88 22.25
N LEU A 108 19.57 5.33 21.51
CA LEU A 108 19.06 5.91 20.26
C LEU A 108 17.77 6.69 20.53
N SER A 109 17.54 7.78 19.79
CA SER A 109 16.22 8.41 19.75
C SER A 109 15.28 7.55 18.90
N PRO A 110 14.04 7.25 19.36
CA PRO A 110 13.09 6.45 18.58
C PRO A 110 12.70 7.07 17.23
N ARG A 111 12.82 8.40 17.12
CA ARG A 111 12.46 9.19 15.94
C ARG A 111 13.53 10.24 15.63
N PRO A 112 13.66 10.68 14.37
CA PRO A 112 14.42 11.89 14.04
C PRO A 112 13.92 13.11 14.83
N ASN A 113 14.83 13.96 15.32
CA ASN A 113 14.52 15.14 16.14
C ASN A 113 13.43 16.07 15.58
N LYS A 114 13.31 16.17 14.25
CA LYS A 114 12.25 16.96 13.61
C LYS A 114 10.86 16.34 13.81
N LEU A 115 10.79 15.01 13.75
CA LEU A 115 9.55 14.25 13.90
C LEU A 115 9.14 14.12 15.37
N GLU A 116 10.13 14.07 16.27
CA GLU A 116 9.88 14.09 17.72
C GLU A 116 9.14 15.36 18.16
N ARG A 117 9.51 16.52 17.60
CA ARG A 117 8.79 17.79 17.85
C ARG A 117 7.35 17.80 17.31
N LEU A 118 7.06 17.03 16.28
CA LEU A 118 5.70 16.87 15.76
C LEU A 118 4.88 15.94 16.67
N ALA A 119 5.52 15.05 17.42
CA ALA A 119 4.86 14.20 18.40
C ALA A 119 4.42 14.95 19.67
N ASP A 120 5.03 16.10 19.97
CA ASP A 120 4.59 17.02 21.04
C ASP A 120 3.28 17.76 20.69
N ALA A 121 2.79 17.62 19.46
CA ALA A 121 1.56 18.26 19.03
C ALA A 121 0.31 17.52 19.51
N ALA A 122 -0.87 18.12 19.31
CA ALA A 122 -2.12 17.50 19.73
C ALA A 122 -2.30 16.13 19.06
N PHE A 123 -2.71 15.11 19.83
CA PHE A 123 -2.83 13.73 19.34
C PHE A 123 -3.84 13.55 18.18
N THR A 124 -4.73 14.53 17.98
CA THR A 124 -5.71 14.63 16.88
C THR A 124 -5.17 15.37 15.66
N GLU A 125 -3.95 15.90 15.70
CA GLU A 125 -3.36 16.57 14.56
C GLU A 125 -3.19 15.57 13.41
N HIS A 126 -3.73 15.94 12.24
CA HIS A 126 -3.74 15.07 11.07
C HIS A 126 -2.34 14.66 10.61
N ASN A 127 -1.34 15.54 10.78
CA ASN A 127 0.05 15.24 10.42
C ASN A 127 0.67 14.18 11.35
N LEU A 128 0.38 14.26 12.65
CA LEU A 128 0.85 13.29 13.62
C LEU A 128 0.20 11.93 13.39
N LEU A 129 -1.13 11.91 13.20
CA LEU A 129 -1.87 10.70 12.86
C LEU A 129 -1.32 10.02 11.59
N HIS A 130 -1.05 10.82 10.56
CA HIS A 130 -0.42 10.38 9.32
C HIS A 130 0.99 9.80 9.56
N GLY A 131 1.82 10.47 10.36
CA GLY A 131 3.15 9.98 10.73
C GLY A 131 3.13 8.63 11.44
N LEU A 132 2.24 8.46 12.43
CA LEU A 132 2.06 7.18 13.14
C LEU A 132 1.57 6.08 12.19
N LEU A 133 0.69 6.40 11.25
CA LEU A 133 0.29 5.46 10.20
C LEU A 133 1.42 5.12 9.24
N CYS A 134 2.33 6.06 8.93
CA CYS A 134 3.54 5.76 8.15
C CYS A 134 4.47 4.79 8.88
N GLU A 135 4.66 4.98 10.20
CA GLU A 135 5.45 4.08 11.04
C GLU A 135 4.84 2.67 11.10
N LEU A 136 3.53 2.57 11.35
CA LEU A 136 2.80 1.31 11.31
C LEU A 136 2.90 0.66 9.91
N ALA A 137 2.65 1.42 8.85
CA ALA A 137 2.72 0.92 7.49
C ALA A 137 4.09 0.32 7.17
N LEU A 138 5.18 1.03 7.49
CA LEU A 138 6.54 0.54 7.26
C LEU A 138 6.79 -0.77 8.02
N TYR A 139 6.43 -0.81 9.31
CA TYR A 139 6.59 -2.02 10.12
C TYR A 139 5.80 -3.21 9.53
N PHE A 140 4.53 -3.02 9.18
CA PHE A 140 3.70 -4.09 8.62
C PHE A 140 4.16 -4.53 7.22
N LEU A 141 4.67 -3.62 6.39
CA LEU A 141 5.29 -3.96 5.10
C LEU A 141 6.52 -4.85 5.30
N MET A 142 7.45 -4.44 6.17
CA MET A 142 8.63 -5.23 6.51
C MET A 142 8.26 -6.59 7.11
N TYR A 143 7.31 -6.62 8.04
CA TYR A 143 6.84 -7.86 8.68
C TYR A 143 6.18 -8.82 7.68
N THR A 144 5.48 -8.27 6.68
CA THR A 144 4.80 -9.06 5.65
C THR A 144 5.79 -9.68 4.68
N GLU A 145 6.80 -8.92 4.22
CA GLU A 145 7.79 -9.38 3.24
C GLU A 145 8.94 -10.20 3.87
N GLY A 146 9.40 -9.82 5.07
CA GLY A 146 10.52 -10.44 5.76
C GLY A 146 10.13 -11.63 6.62
N THR A 147 9.64 -12.73 6.04
CA THR A 147 9.21 -13.92 6.81
C THR A 147 10.30 -14.47 7.73
N ASN A 148 11.57 -14.45 7.28
CA ASN A 148 12.70 -14.93 8.07
C ASN A 148 13.09 -13.96 9.19
N LEU A 149 12.87 -12.65 8.99
CA LEU A 149 13.17 -11.62 9.98
C LEU A 149 12.25 -11.64 11.19
N ARG A 150 11.09 -12.31 11.10
CA ARG A 150 10.19 -12.53 12.24
C ARG A 150 10.86 -13.29 13.37
N HIS A 151 11.90 -14.07 13.08
CA HIS A 151 12.69 -14.79 14.07
C HIS A 151 13.90 -14.00 14.58
N MET A 152 14.13 -12.80 14.04
CA MET A 152 15.24 -11.90 14.39
C MET A 152 14.66 -10.51 14.75
N PRO A 153 14.03 -10.37 15.93
CA PRO A 153 13.36 -9.14 16.32
C PRO A 153 14.33 -7.95 16.37
N GLU A 154 15.58 -8.15 16.80
CA GLU A 154 16.61 -7.12 16.82
C GLU A 154 16.99 -6.66 15.41
N ALA A 155 17.10 -7.58 14.45
CA ALA A 155 17.40 -7.24 13.06
C ALA A 155 16.22 -6.50 12.41
N THR A 156 14.99 -6.89 12.73
CA THR A 156 13.79 -6.18 12.29
C THR A 156 13.78 -4.74 12.81
N TRP A 157 14.06 -4.54 14.10
CA TRP A 157 14.12 -3.19 14.68
C TRP A 157 15.26 -2.36 14.13
N PHE A 158 16.43 -2.96 13.89
CA PHE A 158 17.55 -2.27 13.26
C PHE A 158 17.19 -1.79 11.84
N LEU A 159 16.63 -2.67 11.01
CA LEU A 159 16.21 -2.32 9.65
C LEU A 159 15.10 -1.26 9.67
N TYR A 160 14.15 -1.39 10.59
CA TYR A 160 13.08 -0.42 10.78
C TYR A 160 13.66 0.93 11.18
N TYR A 161 14.57 0.97 12.14
CA TYR A 161 15.24 2.18 12.61
C TYR A 161 15.93 2.91 11.45
N CYS A 162 16.71 2.19 10.64
CA CYS A 162 17.38 2.76 9.48
C CYS A 162 16.39 3.34 8.46
N ALA A 163 15.30 2.62 8.17
CA ALA A 163 14.28 3.08 7.24
C ALA A 163 13.49 4.29 7.79
N ALA A 164 13.10 4.26 9.07
CA ALA A 164 12.39 5.34 9.76
C ALA A 164 13.23 6.63 9.88
N HIS A 165 14.56 6.50 9.99
CA HIS A 165 15.50 7.64 10.03
C HIS A 165 16.00 8.08 8.66
N SER A 166 15.53 7.46 7.57
CA SER A 166 15.93 7.83 6.22
C SER A 166 15.27 9.13 5.75
N ALA A 167 15.90 9.79 4.78
CA ALA A 167 15.31 10.96 4.09
C ALA A 167 13.98 10.62 3.41
N HIS A 168 13.78 9.35 3.01
CA HIS A 168 12.53 8.87 2.42
C HIS A 168 11.38 8.90 3.41
N MET A 169 11.58 8.44 4.66
CA MET A 169 10.55 8.54 5.70
C MET A 169 10.28 9.99 6.08
N GLN A 170 11.33 10.81 6.21
CA GLN A 170 11.16 12.23 6.51
C GLN A 170 10.30 12.93 5.45
N ALA A 171 10.55 12.68 4.17
CA ALA A 171 9.75 13.25 3.09
C ALA A 171 8.27 12.79 3.15
N LEU A 172 7.99 11.55 3.55
CA LEU A 172 6.63 11.05 3.69
C LEU A 172 5.86 11.72 4.82
N TRP A 173 6.53 12.10 5.90
CA TRP A 173 5.94 12.86 7.01
C TRP A 173 5.71 14.31 6.62
N GLU A 174 6.70 14.95 5.99
CA GLU A 174 6.64 16.35 5.55
C GLU A 174 5.58 16.57 4.46
N ALA A 175 5.33 15.57 3.61
CA ALA A 175 4.28 15.62 2.57
C ALA A 175 2.85 15.61 3.14
N GLY A 176 2.66 15.23 4.40
CA GLY A 176 1.33 15.13 5.03
C GLY A 176 0.46 14.00 4.45
N PRO A 177 -0.84 13.94 4.82
CA PRO A 177 -1.75 12.87 4.42
C PRO A 177 -1.85 12.67 2.89
N PRO A 178 -1.93 11.43 2.37
CA PRO A 178 -2.12 11.18 0.94
C PRO A 178 -3.53 11.54 0.46
N LEU A 179 -3.67 11.74 -0.86
CA LEU A 179 -4.98 11.78 -1.49
C LEU A 179 -5.68 10.42 -1.33
N VAL A 180 -6.89 10.45 -0.78
CA VAL A 180 -7.71 9.24 -0.60
C VAL A 180 -8.60 9.05 -1.82
N VAL A 181 -8.44 7.90 -2.47
CA VAL A 181 -9.28 7.49 -3.60
C VAL A 181 -10.20 6.36 -3.15
N ALA A 182 -11.50 6.55 -3.33
CA ALA A 182 -12.49 5.57 -2.91
C ALA A 182 -12.32 4.23 -3.64
N HIS A 183 -12.24 3.13 -2.90
CA HIS A 183 -12.01 1.79 -3.44
C HIS A 183 -10.69 1.65 -4.23
N ALA A 184 -9.67 2.45 -3.90
CA ALA A 184 -8.37 2.41 -4.57
C ALA A 184 -7.77 1.00 -4.65
N ARG A 185 -7.96 0.20 -3.59
CA ARG A 185 -7.51 -1.19 -3.52
C ARG A 185 -8.02 -2.01 -4.71
N THR A 186 -9.34 -2.10 -4.90
CA THR A 186 -9.95 -2.88 -5.99
C THR A 186 -9.64 -2.26 -7.35
N ARG A 187 -9.72 -0.93 -7.46
CA ARG A 187 -9.42 -0.19 -8.71
C ARG A 187 -8.01 -0.47 -9.23
N ARG A 188 -7.00 -0.46 -8.36
CA ARG A 188 -5.59 -0.72 -8.74
C ARG A 188 -5.40 -2.11 -9.32
N VAL A 189 -6.02 -3.14 -8.73
CA VAL A 189 -5.96 -4.52 -9.26
C VAL A 189 -6.65 -4.63 -10.61
N ALA A 190 -7.82 -4.01 -10.74
CA ALA A 190 -8.59 -3.99 -11.96
C ALA A 190 -7.82 -3.31 -13.11
N MET A 191 -7.34 -2.09 -12.87
CA MET A 191 -6.55 -1.31 -13.83
C MET A 191 -5.27 -2.06 -14.22
N ARG A 192 -4.57 -2.67 -13.25
CA ARG A 192 -3.34 -3.40 -13.54
C ARG A 192 -3.55 -4.54 -14.53
N ASN A 193 -4.61 -5.33 -14.33
CA ASN A 193 -4.93 -6.43 -15.24
C ASN A 193 -5.45 -5.93 -16.60
N ALA A 194 -6.22 -4.84 -16.61
CA ALA A 194 -6.73 -4.24 -17.84
C ALA A 194 -5.61 -3.75 -18.77
N LEU A 195 -4.52 -3.20 -18.21
CA LEU A 195 -3.40 -2.63 -18.96
C LEU A 195 -2.37 -3.67 -19.45
N GLN A 196 -2.41 -4.90 -18.94
CA GLN A 196 -1.36 -5.89 -19.15
C GLN A 196 -1.05 -6.13 -20.62
N HIS A 197 -2.08 -6.16 -21.47
CA HIS A 197 -1.90 -6.40 -22.90
C HIS A 197 -1.20 -5.23 -23.58
N GLU A 198 -1.61 -3.98 -23.30
CA GLU A 198 -0.98 -2.80 -23.88
C GLU A 198 0.49 -2.66 -23.44
N ILE A 199 0.78 -2.96 -22.17
CA ILE A 199 2.14 -2.97 -21.63
C ILE A 199 3.02 -3.99 -22.34
N SER A 200 2.57 -5.25 -22.45
CA SER A 200 3.35 -6.29 -23.12
C SER A 200 3.59 -6.01 -24.60
N SER A 201 2.63 -5.36 -25.27
CA SER A 201 2.79 -4.91 -26.66
C SER A 201 3.89 -3.84 -26.80
N LEU A 202 3.91 -2.83 -25.92
CA LEU A 202 4.92 -1.79 -25.92
C LEU A 202 6.32 -2.32 -25.57
N GLN A 203 6.43 -3.25 -24.60
CA GLN A 203 7.68 -3.93 -24.29
C GLN A 203 8.22 -4.72 -25.49
N SER A 204 7.33 -5.43 -26.21
CA SER A 204 7.70 -6.16 -27.43
C SER A 204 8.20 -5.22 -28.53
N GLN A 205 7.58 -4.03 -28.68
CA GLN A 205 8.03 -3.00 -29.62
C GLN A 205 9.42 -2.44 -29.25
N PHE A 206 9.70 -2.30 -27.96
CA PHE A 206 11.01 -1.88 -27.46
C PHE A 206 12.03 -3.03 -27.37
N GLN A 207 11.63 -4.26 -27.72
CA GLN A 207 12.46 -5.48 -27.62
C GLN A 207 12.97 -5.74 -26.18
N HIS A 208 12.16 -5.41 -25.18
CA HIS A 208 12.46 -5.68 -23.77
C HIS A 208 11.74 -6.95 -23.32
N ASP A 209 12.50 -7.95 -22.86
CA ASP A 209 11.96 -9.12 -22.15
C ASP A 209 12.37 -9.08 -20.66
N PRO A 210 11.44 -8.78 -19.74
CA PRO A 210 11.71 -8.75 -18.30
C PRO A 210 12.18 -10.09 -17.72
N ASN A 211 12.00 -11.21 -18.45
CA ASN A 211 12.43 -12.55 -18.02
C ASN A 211 13.86 -12.87 -18.41
N ASP A 212 14.46 -12.09 -19.32
CA ASP A 212 15.82 -12.33 -19.80
C ASP A 212 16.82 -12.02 -18.66
N PRO A 213 17.65 -13.00 -18.24
CA PRO A 213 18.64 -12.80 -17.19
C PRO A 213 19.71 -11.75 -17.51
N SER A 214 19.88 -11.38 -18.78
CA SER A 214 20.84 -10.36 -19.23
C SER A 214 20.33 -8.93 -19.08
N VAL A 215 19.02 -8.73 -18.85
CA VAL A 215 18.43 -7.42 -18.66
C VAL A 215 18.93 -6.79 -17.38
N THR A 216 19.54 -5.61 -17.51
CA THR A 216 20.04 -4.83 -16.38
C THR A 216 19.02 -3.80 -15.94
N PRO A 217 19.07 -3.29 -14.69
CA PRO A 217 18.20 -2.21 -14.24
C PRO A 217 18.20 -0.98 -15.18
N ARG A 218 19.32 -0.69 -15.84
CA ARG A 218 19.45 0.40 -16.81
C ARG A 218 18.57 0.19 -18.05
N ASP A 219 18.50 -1.03 -18.56
CA ASP A 219 17.68 -1.37 -19.73
C ASP A 219 16.20 -1.18 -19.41
N CYS A 220 15.82 -1.45 -18.17
CA CYS A 220 14.48 -1.23 -17.67
C CYS A 220 14.13 0.26 -17.60
N PHE A 221 15.04 1.11 -17.12
CA PHE A 221 14.83 2.57 -17.15
C PHE A 221 14.69 3.11 -18.57
N ALA A 222 15.45 2.59 -19.53
CA ALA A 222 15.35 3.00 -20.94
C ALA A 222 13.99 2.62 -21.53
N ALA A 223 13.51 1.42 -21.22
CA ALA A 223 12.20 0.96 -21.65
C ALA A 223 11.07 1.76 -20.95
N LEU A 224 11.25 2.22 -19.71
CA LEU A 224 10.30 3.11 -19.01
C LEU A 224 10.13 4.43 -19.72
N ALA A 225 11.26 5.09 -20.03
CA ALA A 225 11.26 6.32 -20.79
C ALA A 225 10.61 6.15 -22.19
N PHE A 226 10.72 4.97 -22.80
CA PHE A 226 10.05 4.69 -24.07
C PHE A 226 8.53 4.56 -23.92
N MET A 227 8.04 3.93 -22.85
CA MET A 227 6.61 3.66 -22.65
C MET A 227 5.84 4.84 -22.05
N GLU A 228 6.54 5.79 -21.44
CA GLU A 228 5.96 7.01 -20.88
C GLU A 228 5.13 7.76 -21.94
N GLY A 229 3.87 8.04 -21.60
CA GLY A 229 2.90 8.71 -22.51
C GLY A 229 2.36 7.84 -23.66
N LYS A 230 2.75 6.56 -23.79
CA LYS A 230 2.26 5.64 -24.84
C LYS A 230 1.26 4.59 -24.36
N VAL A 231 1.16 4.36 -23.06
CA VAL A 231 0.12 3.50 -22.49
C VAL A 231 -1.21 4.25 -22.62
N PRO A 232 -2.26 3.65 -23.19
CA PRO A 232 -3.56 4.32 -23.29
C PRO A 232 -4.23 4.37 -21.93
N VAL A 233 -5.00 5.44 -21.67
CA VAL A 233 -5.87 5.52 -20.50
C VAL A 233 -6.99 4.49 -20.68
N PRO A 234 -7.20 3.56 -19.74
CA PRO A 234 -8.28 2.59 -19.86
C PRO A 234 -9.62 3.32 -19.87
N THR A 235 -10.58 2.85 -20.66
CA THR A 235 -11.94 3.40 -20.62
C THR A 235 -12.62 3.03 -19.29
N ALA A 236 -13.49 3.90 -18.78
CA ALA A 236 -14.24 3.64 -17.54
C ALA A 236 -14.98 2.29 -17.58
N ASP A 237 -15.49 1.89 -18.74
CA ASP A 237 -16.14 0.59 -18.97
C ASP A 237 -15.21 -0.62 -18.72
N LYS A 238 -13.94 -0.53 -19.12
CA LYS A 238 -12.95 -1.61 -18.90
C LYS A 238 -12.63 -1.76 -17.41
N VAL A 239 -12.55 -0.64 -16.67
CA VAL A 239 -12.29 -0.67 -15.22
C VAL A 239 -13.53 -1.14 -14.46
N ALA A 240 -14.72 -0.65 -14.82
CA ALA A 240 -15.99 -1.00 -14.20
C ALA A 240 -16.35 -2.48 -14.38
N ALA A 241 -16.09 -3.05 -15.57
CA ALA A 241 -16.32 -4.47 -15.84
C ALA A 241 -15.51 -5.37 -14.89
N VAL A 242 -14.26 -5.01 -14.57
CA VAL A 242 -13.42 -5.79 -13.67
C VAL A 242 -13.79 -5.55 -12.20
N CYS A 243 -14.11 -4.32 -11.80
CA CYS A 243 -14.56 -3.98 -10.44
C CYS A 243 -15.90 -4.63 -10.08
N SER A 244 -16.80 -4.85 -11.05
CA SER A 244 -18.12 -5.47 -10.84
C SER A 244 -18.07 -6.96 -10.45
N SER A 245 -16.90 -7.59 -10.49
CA SER A 245 -16.69 -8.99 -10.12
C SER A 245 -16.32 -9.19 -8.63
N ASP A 246 -16.16 -8.11 -7.86
CA ASP A 246 -15.73 -8.15 -6.45
C ASP A 246 -16.94 -8.39 -5.51
N PRO A 247 -17.01 -9.53 -4.79
CA PRO A 247 -18.15 -9.89 -3.94
C PRO A 247 -18.27 -9.03 -2.66
N GLU A 248 -17.28 -8.19 -2.32
CA GLU A 248 -17.34 -7.29 -1.15
C GLU A 248 -18.03 -5.94 -1.44
N LEU A 249 -18.39 -5.64 -2.70
CA LEU A 249 -19.20 -4.46 -3.02
C LEU A 249 -20.67 -4.74 -2.65
N PRO A 250 -21.27 -3.95 -1.73
CA PRO A 250 -22.65 -4.18 -1.31
C PRO A 250 -23.60 -3.93 -2.48
N GLY A 251 -24.23 -4.99 -2.98
CA GLY A 251 -25.36 -4.92 -3.92
C GLY A 251 -24.96 -4.50 -5.32
N GLY A 252 -25.07 -5.43 -6.27
CA GLY A 252 -24.68 -5.26 -7.65
C GLY A 252 -25.08 -3.92 -8.27
N VAL A 253 -24.10 -3.26 -8.88
CA VAL A 253 -24.36 -2.27 -9.92
C VAL A 253 -24.89 -3.04 -11.14
N LYS A 254 -26.16 -3.46 -11.08
CA LYS A 254 -26.92 -3.77 -12.27
C LYS A 254 -27.10 -2.45 -13.02
N ALA A 255 -26.47 -2.37 -14.19
CA ALA A 255 -26.75 -1.41 -15.24
C ALA A 255 -26.60 0.07 -14.84
N ALA A 256 -25.38 0.58 -14.92
CA ALA A 256 -25.17 1.91 -15.50
C ALA A 256 -24.84 1.74 -16.99
N SER A 257 -25.77 1.14 -17.74
CA SER A 257 -25.85 1.44 -19.16
C SER A 257 -26.22 2.91 -19.28
N GLN A 258 -25.44 3.67 -20.04
CA GLN A 258 -25.67 5.08 -20.37
C GLN A 258 -25.30 6.06 -19.27
N HIS A 259 -24.03 6.42 -19.18
CA HIS A 259 -23.56 7.81 -19.16
C HIS A 259 -22.05 7.75 -19.37
N ASN A 260 -21.49 8.69 -20.15
CA ASN A 260 -20.04 8.91 -20.21
C ASN A 260 -19.55 9.12 -18.77
N LEU A 261 -19.09 8.04 -18.13
CA LEU A 261 -18.41 8.13 -16.84
C LEU A 261 -17.01 8.60 -17.19
N ASP A 262 -16.82 9.92 -17.16
CA ASP A 262 -15.49 10.50 -17.22
C ASP A 262 -14.61 9.78 -16.20
N PHE A 263 -13.41 9.40 -16.63
CA PHE A 263 -12.40 8.77 -15.79
C PHE A 263 -12.17 9.71 -14.61
N SER A 264 -12.50 9.27 -13.38
CA SER A 264 -12.46 10.19 -12.24
C SER A 264 -11.03 10.65 -11.97
N SER A 265 -10.85 11.81 -11.34
CA SER A 265 -9.51 12.28 -10.94
C SER A 265 -8.75 11.26 -10.07
N GLY A 266 -9.48 10.49 -9.25
CA GLY A 266 -8.91 9.40 -8.47
C GLY A 266 -8.51 8.17 -9.31
N ASP A 267 -9.22 7.91 -10.41
CA ASP A 267 -8.83 6.88 -11.38
C ASP A 267 -7.57 7.28 -12.13
N MET A 268 -7.47 8.55 -12.57
CA MET A 268 -6.24 9.10 -13.18
C MET A 268 -5.05 8.98 -12.22
N ALA A 269 -5.23 9.34 -10.94
CA ALA A 269 -4.17 9.24 -9.96
C ALA A 269 -3.70 7.79 -9.74
N CYS A 270 -4.61 6.82 -9.67
CA CYS A 270 -4.24 5.40 -9.59
C CYS A 270 -3.53 4.94 -10.86
N TYR A 271 -3.97 5.41 -12.02
CA TYR A 271 -3.43 5.06 -13.32
C TYR A 271 -2.00 5.60 -13.53
N GLU A 272 -1.78 6.88 -13.25
CA GLU A 272 -0.46 7.53 -13.35
C GLU A 272 0.57 6.85 -12.43
N ASP A 273 0.16 6.48 -11.22
CA ASP A 273 1.01 5.76 -10.27
C ASP A 273 1.40 4.36 -10.78
N LEU A 274 0.45 3.59 -11.33
CA LEU A 274 0.71 2.27 -11.90
C LEU A 274 1.70 2.33 -13.08
N ILE A 275 1.62 3.39 -13.90
CA ILE A 275 2.56 3.63 -15.01
C ILE A 275 3.95 4.01 -14.48
N ALA A 276 4.00 4.99 -13.58
CA ALA A 276 5.25 5.49 -13.03
C ALA A 276 6.06 4.38 -12.34
N MET A 277 5.37 3.46 -11.67
CA MET A 277 6.02 2.40 -10.87
C MET A 277 6.24 1.08 -11.65
N GLY A 278 5.68 0.93 -12.84
CA GLY A 278 5.90 -0.28 -13.66
C GLY A 278 5.48 -1.58 -12.96
N ASP A 279 4.31 -1.57 -12.37
CA ASP A 279 3.88 -2.62 -11.46
C ASP A 279 3.74 -4.00 -12.08
N GLY A 280 4.14 -5.06 -11.39
CA GLY A 280 4.01 -6.42 -11.91
C GLY A 280 5.01 -6.68 -13.03
N SER A 281 6.30 -6.63 -12.69
CA SER A 281 7.39 -7.03 -13.57
C SER A 281 7.44 -6.27 -14.90
N PHE A 282 7.12 -4.96 -14.93
CA PHE A 282 7.42 -4.18 -16.13
C PHE A 282 8.92 -4.10 -16.39
N TRP A 283 9.72 -4.14 -15.32
CA TRP A 283 11.13 -3.76 -15.34
C TRP A 283 12.02 -4.85 -14.78
N CYS A 284 11.68 -5.42 -13.63
CA CYS A 284 12.50 -6.46 -13.03
C CYS A 284 11.60 -7.50 -12.38
N GLU A 285 11.71 -8.77 -12.78
CA GLU A 285 11.24 -9.89 -11.95
C GLU A 285 12.13 -10.11 -10.71
N ARG A 286 13.35 -9.52 -10.71
CA ARG A 286 14.44 -9.89 -9.79
C ARG A 286 14.87 -8.82 -8.80
N VAL A 287 14.39 -7.59 -8.91
CA VAL A 287 14.71 -6.52 -7.94
C VAL A 287 13.63 -6.52 -6.86
N ILE A 288 13.59 -7.61 -6.10
CA ILE A 288 13.06 -7.58 -4.75
C ILE A 288 14.15 -6.91 -3.91
N THR A 289 13.74 -6.02 -3.02
CA THR A 289 14.54 -5.28 -2.04
C THR A 289 15.83 -6.05 -1.68
N PRO A 290 17.03 -5.58 -2.10
CA PRO A 290 18.28 -6.36 -1.97
C PRO A 290 18.54 -6.88 -0.57
N ILE A 291 18.09 -6.14 0.46
CA ILE A 291 18.23 -6.51 1.87
C ILE A 291 17.46 -7.78 2.22
N PHE A 292 16.21 -7.96 1.78
CA PHE A 292 15.43 -9.15 2.14
C PHE A 292 15.83 -10.37 1.34
N TYR A 293 16.32 -10.19 0.10
CA TYR A 293 16.86 -11.31 -0.68
C TYR A 293 18.17 -11.82 -0.06
N VAL A 294 19.06 -10.93 0.38
CA VAL A 294 20.31 -11.32 1.08
C VAL A 294 20.00 -12.04 2.41
N LEU A 295 19.03 -11.54 3.19
CA LEU A 295 18.68 -12.13 4.49
C LEU A 295 17.84 -13.42 4.38
N CYS A 296 17.30 -13.75 3.21
CA CYS A 296 16.56 -15.00 2.98
C CYS A 296 17.45 -16.17 2.56
N PHE A 297 18.70 -15.92 2.16
CA PHE A 297 19.64 -16.94 1.66
C PHE A 297 20.76 -17.30 2.66
N GLU A 298 20.80 -16.66 3.83
CA GLU A 298 21.60 -17.09 4.99
C GLU A 298 20.75 -17.87 6.00
#